data_AF-A0A2N0QBW1-F1
#
_entry.id   AF-A0A2N0QBW1-F1
#
_cell.length_a   1.000
_cell.length_b   1.000
_cell.length_c   1.000
_cell.angle_alpha   90.00
_cell.angle_beta   90.00
_cell.angle_gamma   90.00
#
_symmetry.space_group_name_H-M   'P 1'
#
loop_
_entity.id
_entity.type
_entity.pdbx_description
1 polymer ?
#
loop_
_entity_poly.entity_id
_entity_poly.type
_entity_poly.pdbx_seq_one_letter_code
_entity_poly.pdbx_strand_id
1 'polypeptide(L)' 'MQKNLNEHRRNAERWRLCKSKYERKKYISKTHVRWSELLRLPYFNLIRFLVVDLMHNLFL' A
#
# COMPACT_ATOMS: atom_id res chain seq x y z
N MET A 1 -13.94 -9.30 -8.70
CA MET A 1 -13.41 -9.25 -7.31
C MET A 1 -12.55 -7.99 -7.15
N GLN A 2 -13.10 -6.89 -6.63
CA GLN A 2 -12.31 -5.70 -6.30
C GLN A 2 -11.44 -6.02 -5.08
N LYS A 3 -10.13 -6.13 -5.25
CA LYS A 3 -9.21 -6.21 -4.11
C LYS A 3 -9.41 -4.95 -3.26
N ASN A 4 -9.90 -5.11 -2.04
CA ASN A 4 -10.55 -4.08 -1.25
C ASN A 4 -9.57 -2.94 -0.89
N LEU A 5 -9.72 -1.81 -1.56
CA LEU A 5 -8.94 -0.58 -1.31
C LEU A 5 -9.02 -0.13 0.16
N ASN A 6 -10.18 -0.34 0.76
CA ASN A 6 -10.43 -0.09 2.18
C ASN A 6 -9.59 -0.98 3.10
N GLU A 7 -9.39 -2.24 2.73
CA GLU A 7 -8.55 -3.18 3.48
C GLU A 7 -7.08 -2.77 3.39
N HIS A 8 -6.64 -2.34 2.21
CA HIS A 8 -5.28 -1.85 2.00
C HIS A 8 -5.01 -0.55 2.79
N ARG A 9 -5.98 0.38 2.84
CA ARG A 9 -5.94 1.59 3.68
C ARG A 9 -5.87 1.23 5.17
N ARG A 10 -6.74 0.33 5.62
CA ARG A 10 -6.77 -0.14 7.02
C ARG A 10 -5.45 -0.81 7.43
N ASN A 11 -4.84 -1.59 6.55
CA ASN A 11 -3.53 -2.21 6.81
C ASN A 11 -2.41 -1.17 6.84
N ALA A 12 -2.44 -0.16 5.98
CA ALA A 12 -1.49 0.94 6.03
C ALA A 12 -1.63 1.80 7.29
N GLU A 13 -2.86 2.07 7.74
CA GLU A 13 -3.11 2.78 9.00
C GLU A 13 -2.61 1.98 10.20
N ARG A 14 -2.86 0.66 10.23
CA ARG A 14 -2.32 -0.23 11.26
C ARG A 14 -0.79 -0.21 11.28
N TRP A 15 -0.15 -0.20 10.12
CA TRP A 15 1.30 -0.02 10.02
C TRP A 15 1.77 1.32 10.59
N ARG A 16 1.04 2.42 10.34
CA ARG A 16 1.35 3.75 10.88
C ARG A 16 1.25 3.77 12.40
N LEU A 17 0.24 3.08 12.95
CA LEU A 17 0.01 2.96 14.39
C LEU A 17 1.08 2.13 15.12
N CYS A 18 1.80 1.25 14.42
CA CYS A 18 2.94 0.56 15.01
C CYS A 18 3.99 1.58 15.51
N LYS A 19 4.34 1.49 16.80
CA LYS A 19 5.23 2.44 17.47
C LYS A 19 6.71 2.11 17.22
N SER A 20 7.04 0.83 17.06
CA SER A 20 8.42 0.40 16.86
C SER A 20 8.77 0.15 15.39
N LYS A 21 10.00 0.49 15.01
CA LYS A 21 10.58 0.17 13.68
C LYS A 21 10.59 -1.34 13.42
N TYR A 22 10.79 -2.16 14.46
CA TYR A 22 10.80 -3.62 14.34
C TYR A 22 9.41 -4.17 14.00
N GLU A 23 8.38 -3.70 14.69
CA GLU A 23 6.98 -4.08 14.43
C GLU A 23 6.56 -3.66 13.03
N ARG A 24 6.93 -2.44 12.61
CA ARG A 24 6.70 -1.97 11.24
C ARG A 24 7.34 -2.87 10.19
N LYS A 25 8.59 -3.32 10.42
CA LYS A 25 9.29 -4.21 9.48
C LYS A 25 8.62 -5.60 9.42
N LYS A 26 8.24 -6.16 10.57
CA LYS A 26 7.50 -7.42 10.65
C LYS A 26 6.14 -7.33 9.97
N TYR A 27 5.44 -6.20 10.13
CA TYR A 27 4.15 -5.95 9.52
C TYR A 27 4.26 -5.77 8.00
N ILE A 28 5.30 -5.07 7.51
CA ILE A 28 5.59 -5.00 6.06
C ILE A 28 5.86 -6.40 5.51
N SER A 29 6.63 -7.22 6.20
CA SER A 29 6.91 -8.59 5.73
C SER A 29 5.65 -9.47 5.62
N LYS A 30 4.62 -9.21 6.42
CA LYS A 30 3.37 -9.98 6.41
C LYS A 30 2.36 -9.44 5.39
N THR A 31 2.22 -8.12 5.33
CA THR A 31 1.13 -7.46 4.59
C THR A 31 1.61 -6.82 3.29
N HIS A 32 2.91 -6.59 3.16
CA HIS A 32 3.56 -5.87 2.04
C HIS A 32 3.04 -4.43 1.85
N VAL A 33 2.34 -3.89 2.84
CA VAL A 33 1.76 -2.55 2.83
C VAL A 33 2.62 -1.59 3.65
N ARG A 34 2.85 -0.40 3.11
CA ARG A 34 3.45 0.75 3.80
C ARG A 34 2.48 1.91 3.81
N TRP A 35 2.51 2.71 4.88
CA TRP A 35 1.80 3.98 4.88
C TRP A 35 2.56 5.02 4.06
N SER A 36 1.81 5.80 3.29
CA SER A 36 2.26 6.93 2.50
C SER A 36 1.16 7.98 2.53
N GLU A 37 1.51 9.25 2.47
CA GLU A 37 0.55 10.37 2.38
C GLU A 37 -0.39 10.21 1.18
N LEU A 38 0.05 9.53 0.13
CA LEU A 38 -0.76 9.22 -1.04
C LEU A 38 -2.01 8.38 -0.72
N LEU A 39 -2.00 7.57 0.34
CA LEU A 39 -3.18 6.80 0.76
C LEU A 39 -4.31 7.66 1.35
N ARG A 40 -4.00 8.90 1.76
CA ARG A 40 -4.98 9.86 2.28
C ARG A 40 -5.88 10.42 1.19
N LEU A 41 -5.41 10.42 -0.06
CA LEU A 41 -6.14 10.96 -1.19
C LEU A 41 -7.28 9.98 -1.57
N PRO A 42 -8.56 10.44 -1.56
CA PRO A 42 -9.70 9.56 -1.82
C PRO A 42 -9.69 9.00 -3.25
N TYR A 43 -9.13 9.75 -4.20
CA TYR A 43 -8.98 9.39 -5.61
C TYR A 43 -7.76 8.51 -5.91
N PHE A 44 -6.79 8.43 -5.00
CA PHE A 44 -5.54 7.72 -5.26
C PHE A 44 -5.70 6.23 -4.94
N ASN A 45 -5.62 5.41 -5.98
CA ASN A 45 -5.80 3.97 -5.90
C ASN A 45 -4.49 3.24 -6.21
N LEU A 46 -3.69 2.99 -5.17
CA LEU A 46 -2.43 2.24 -5.29
C LEU A 46 -2.58 0.88 -5.96
N ILE A 47 -3.73 0.20 -5.81
CA ILE A 47 -3.96 -1.12 -6.40
C ILE A 47 -4.11 -1.01 -7.92
N ARG A 48 -4.69 0.09 -8.42
CA ARG A 48 -4.78 0.35 -9.86
C ARG A 48 -3.45 0.83 -10.43
N PHE A 49 -2.73 1.71 -9.74
CA PHE A 49 -1.43 2.20 -10.22
C PHE A 49 -0.34 1.13 -10.19
N LEU A 50 -0.27 0.28 -9.16
CA LEU A 50 0.71 -0.81 -9.07
C LEU A 50 0.60 -1.82 -10.24
N VAL A 51 -0.62 -2.06 -10.74
CA VAL A 51 -0.87 -3.00 -11.82
C VAL A 51 -0.54 -2.40 -13.19
N VAL A 52 -0.60 -1.07 -13.34
CA VAL A 52 -0.43 -0.40 -14.64
C VAL A 52 1.04 -0.35 -15.10
N ASP A 53 2.01 -0.41 -14.18
CA ASP A 53 3.42 -0.11 -14.48
C ASP A 53 4.36 -1.29 -14.83
N LEU A 54 3.91 -2.54 -14.86
CA LEU A 54 4.79 -3.65 -15.29
C LEU A 54 4.75 -3.91 -16.81
N MET A 55 3.68 -3.50 -17.49
CA MET A 55 3.52 -3.74 -18.94
C MET A 55 3.81 -2.49 -19.79
N HIS A 56 3.72 -1.29 -19.22
CA HIS A 56 3.92 -0.03 -19.96
C HIS A 56 5.31 0.59 -19.77
N ASN A 57 6.18 0.00 -18.92
CA ASN A 57 7.53 0.51 -18.64
C ASN A 57 8.64 -0.36 -19.29
N LEU A 58 8.32 -1.05 -20.39
CA LEU A 58 9.27 -1.89 -21.15
C LEU A 58 9.83 -1.19 -22.40
N PHE A 59 9.40 0.05 -22.68
CA PHE A 59 9.90 0.83 -23.82
C PHE A 59 10.20 2.27 -23.37
N LEU A 60 11.43 2.50 -22.93
CA LEU A 60 12.12 3.78 -23.00
C LEU A 60 13.42 3.57 -23.79
#